data_AF-A0A943L5T1-F1
#
_entry.id   AF-A0A943L5T1-F1
#
_cell.length_a   1.000
_cell.length_b   1.000
_cell.length_c   1.000
_cell.angle_alpha   90.00
_cell.angle_beta   90.00
_cell.angle_gamma   90.00
#
_symmetry.space_group_name_H-M   'P 1'
#
loop_
_entity.id
_entity.type
_entity.pdbx_description
1 polymer ?
#
loop_
_entity_poly.entity_id
_entity_poly.type
_entity_poly.pdbx_seq_one_letter_code
_entity_poly.pdbx_strand_id
1 'polypeptide(L)'
;MYNDNVRNRIIEISKKHESLQNLLQMLSREAIIYYCACNSEKSPVKIMLNKNEYTVIATSKEVLTEAKQYLDINNIIEIDAISIIRSILRTENKGAIINLGDESQLILDTDMLKLLYREIVVMDLYMKGGAYVIQNDKDYLLVESKGKKLFNIVLTEDDGKELKELLNQKGNVIFKCWKEILPYFVATKCVALIYNFSKKDMVYVGEPYLGWLYDSPFQ
;
A
#
# COMPACT_ATOMS: atom_id res chain seq x y z
N MET A 1 10.72 -13.52 15.70
CA MET A 1 9.42 -13.95 16.29
C MET A 1 8.19 -13.46 15.52
N TYR A 2 7.94 -12.15 15.30
CA TYR A 2 6.76 -11.72 14.49
C TYR A 2 6.96 -11.98 12.98
N ASN A 3 8.18 -11.81 12.48
CA ASN A 3 8.51 -11.88 11.05
C ASN A 3 8.76 -13.30 10.52
N ASP A 4 9.09 -14.26 11.40
CA ASP A 4 9.21 -15.69 11.04
C ASP A 4 7.85 -16.28 10.67
N ASN A 5 6.77 -15.75 11.25
CA ASN A 5 5.41 -16.20 10.97
C ASN A 5 5.01 -15.86 9.52
N VAL A 6 5.27 -14.62 9.07
CA VAL A 6 5.02 -14.21 7.67
C VAL A 6 5.82 -15.08 6.71
N ARG A 7 7.12 -15.26 6.96
CA ARG A 7 8.01 -16.13 6.16
C ARG A 7 7.46 -17.57 6.07
N ASN A 8 7.17 -18.19 7.21
CA ASN A 8 6.65 -19.56 7.26
C ASN A 8 5.31 -19.69 6.54
N ARG A 9 4.44 -18.69 6.68
CA ARG A 9 3.13 -18.69 6.05
C ARG A 9 3.19 -18.53 4.54
N ILE A 10 4.14 -17.75 4.00
CA ILE A 10 4.42 -17.71 2.56
C ILE A 10 4.82 -19.11 2.06
N ILE A 11 5.69 -19.81 2.80
CA ILE A 11 6.13 -21.17 2.47
C ILE A 11 4.95 -22.15 2.47
N GLU A 12 4.07 -22.07 3.48
CA GLU A 12 2.88 -22.90 3.56
C GLU A 12 1.88 -22.66 2.42
N ILE A 13 1.57 -21.39 2.13
CA ILE A 13 0.67 -21.01 1.02
C ILE A 13 1.21 -21.54 -0.31
N SER A 14 2.52 -21.40 -0.52
CA SER A 14 3.21 -21.91 -1.70
C SER A 14 3.08 -23.44 -1.82
N LYS A 15 3.26 -24.17 -0.71
CA LYS A 15 3.11 -25.64 -0.67
C LYS A 15 1.67 -26.08 -0.92
N LYS A 16 0.68 -25.36 -0.39
CA LYS A 16 -0.75 -25.67 -0.52
C LYS A 16 -1.37 -25.22 -1.84
N HIS A 17 -0.62 -24.52 -2.70
CA HIS A 17 -1.10 -23.94 -3.96
C HIS A 17 -2.34 -23.05 -3.76
N GLU A 18 -2.39 -22.35 -2.62
CA GLU A 18 -3.49 -21.45 -2.29
C GLU A 18 -3.50 -20.21 -3.20
N SER A 19 -4.66 -19.56 -3.32
CA SER A 19 -4.85 -18.47 -4.29
C SER A 19 -3.95 -17.26 -4.00
N LEU A 20 -3.50 -16.59 -5.06
CA LEU A 20 -2.77 -15.31 -4.98
C LEU A 20 -3.51 -14.27 -4.13
N GLN A 21 -4.84 -14.27 -4.17
CA GLN A 21 -5.66 -13.37 -3.36
C GLN A 21 -5.45 -13.60 -1.85
N ASN A 22 -5.38 -14.85 -1.39
CA ASN A 22 -5.13 -15.18 0.01
C ASN A 22 -3.73 -14.73 0.44
N LEU A 23 -2.73 -14.90 -0.43
CA LEU A 23 -1.37 -14.44 -0.17
C LEU A 23 -1.32 -12.93 0.02
N LEU A 24 -1.93 -12.16 -0.90
CA LEU A 24 -1.93 -10.70 -0.83
C LEU A 24 -2.68 -10.17 0.40
N GLN A 25 -3.82 -10.79 0.76
CA GLN A 25 -4.57 -10.44 1.96
C GLN A 25 -3.84 -10.81 3.25
N MET A 26 -3.10 -11.91 3.26
CA MET A 26 -2.27 -12.28 4.41
C MET A 26 -1.13 -11.26 4.57
N LEU A 27 -0.42 -10.96 3.47
CA LEU A 27 0.67 -9.98 3.48
C LEU A 27 0.20 -8.61 3.93
N SER A 28 -0.98 -8.14 3.50
CA SER A 28 -1.50 -6.83 3.91
C SER A 28 -1.85 -6.74 5.39
N ARG A 29 -2.15 -7.88 6.04
CA ARG A 29 -2.51 -7.95 7.46
C ARG A 29 -1.29 -8.16 8.36
N GLU A 30 -0.29 -8.88 7.88
CA GLU A 30 0.78 -9.42 8.73
C GLU A 30 2.14 -8.78 8.43
N ALA A 31 2.40 -8.43 7.17
CA ALA A 31 3.62 -7.75 6.75
C ALA A 31 3.42 -6.22 6.74
N ILE A 32 3.12 -5.65 7.91
CA ILE A 32 2.91 -4.20 8.10
C ILE A 32 4.23 -3.43 7.95
N ILE A 33 5.35 -4.10 8.23
CA ILE A 33 6.71 -3.59 8.15
C ILE A 33 7.50 -4.46 7.18
N TYR A 34 8.33 -3.82 6.36
CA TYR A 34 9.35 -4.47 5.55
C TYR A 34 10.73 -3.94 5.90
N TYR A 35 11.73 -4.76 5.62
CA TYR A 35 13.13 -4.38 5.64
C TYR A 35 13.57 -4.12 4.21
N CYS A 36 14.25 -2.99 4.00
CA CYS A 36 14.80 -2.62 2.71
C CYS A 36 16.32 -2.55 2.82
N ALA A 37 17.01 -3.28 1.93
CA ALA A 37 18.44 -3.08 1.76
C ALA A 37 18.66 -1.76 1.03
N CYS A 38 19.66 -0.99 1.46
CA CYS A 38 20.05 0.27 0.84
C CYS A 38 21.51 0.24 0.38
N ASN A 39 21.77 0.84 -0.78
CA ASN A 39 23.11 1.07 -1.30
C ASN A 39 23.78 2.24 -0.54
N SER A 40 25.02 2.57 -0.94
CA SER A 40 25.83 3.63 -0.32
C SER A 40 25.18 5.03 -0.42
N GLU A 41 24.29 5.24 -1.40
CA GLU A 41 23.53 6.47 -1.60
C GLU A 41 22.22 6.50 -0.80
N LYS A 42 22.00 5.53 0.09
CA LYS A 42 20.75 5.33 0.85
C LYS A 42 19.52 5.03 -0.02
N SER A 43 19.71 4.64 -1.28
CA SER A 43 18.64 4.21 -2.16
C SER A 43 18.35 2.71 -2.00
N PRO A 44 17.10 2.25 -2.16
CA PRO A 44 16.78 0.82 -2.16
C PRO A 44 17.64 0.04 -3.14
N VAL A 45 18.20 -1.09 -2.69
CA VAL A 45 18.95 -2.01 -3.54
C VAL A 45 18.01 -2.62 -4.57
N LYS A 46 18.51 -2.72 -5.80
CA LYS A 46 17.77 -3.26 -6.94
C LYS A 46 18.57 -4.36 -7.61
N ILE A 47 17.86 -5.33 -8.19
CA ILE A 47 18.48 -6.37 -9.00
C ILE A 47 17.87 -6.42 -10.39
N MET A 48 18.71 -6.80 -11.36
CA MET A 48 18.29 -7.03 -12.73
C MET A 48 17.94 -8.51 -12.92
N LEU A 49 16.68 -8.79 -13.24
CA LEU A 49 16.19 -10.12 -13.58
C LEU A 49 15.50 -10.05 -14.94
N ASN A 50 15.98 -10.82 -15.91
CA ASN A 50 15.43 -10.84 -17.28
C ASN A 50 15.32 -9.43 -17.91
N LYS A 51 16.37 -8.61 -17.76
CA LYS A 51 16.44 -7.19 -18.21
C LYS A 51 15.46 -6.24 -17.52
N ASN A 52 14.76 -6.69 -16.48
CA ASN A 52 13.87 -5.88 -15.68
C ASN A 52 14.49 -5.61 -14.32
N GLU A 53 14.30 -4.40 -13.81
CA GLU A 53 14.80 -3.99 -12.50
C GLU A 53 13.74 -4.20 -11.42
N TYR A 54 14.11 -4.87 -10.33
CA TYR A 54 13.25 -5.13 -9.17
C TYR A 54 13.89 -4.60 -7.90
N THR A 55 13.10 -3.96 -7.04
CA THR A 55 13.55 -3.59 -5.68
C THR A 55 13.56 -4.81 -4.78
N VAL A 56 14.62 -4.98 -3.98
CA VAL A 56 14.68 -6.06 -3.01
C VAL A 56 14.20 -5.58 -1.65
N ILE A 57 13.18 -6.25 -1.12
CA ILE A 57 12.65 -6.04 0.24
C ILE A 57 12.58 -7.40 0.95
N ALA A 58 12.43 -7.39 2.27
CA ALA A 58 12.26 -8.61 3.04
C ALA A 58 11.26 -8.42 4.17
N THR A 59 10.65 -9.51 4.60
CA THR A 59 9.78 -9.54 5.78
C THR A 59 10.59 -9.61 7.08
N SER A 60 11.88 -9.95 7.02
CA SER A 60 12.80 -9.93 8.17
C SER A 60 14.19 -9.40 7.80
N LYS A 61 14.92 -8.90 8.81
CA LYS A 61 16.29 -8.39 8.63
C LYS A 61 17.29 -9.51 8.37
N GLU A 62 17.04 -10.69 8.92
CA GLU A 62 17.88 -11.87 8.80
C GLU A 62 18.01 -12.31 7.34
N VAL A 63 16.89 -12.33 6.60
CA VAL A 63 16.89 -12.68 5.16
C VAL A 63 17.78 -11.73 4.36
N LEU A 64 17.72 -10.42 4.61
CA LEU A 64 18.63 -9.48 3.93
C LEU A 64 20.08 -9.62 4.38
N THR A 65 20.32 -10.06 5.61
CA THR A 65 21.68 -10.30 6.11
C THR A 65 22.32 -11.49 5.38
N GLU A 66 21.56 -12.55 5.15
CA GLU A 66 21.98 -13.71 4.35
C GLU A 66 22.09 -13.36 2.85
N ALA A 67 21.26 -12.45 2.35
CA ALA A 67 21.30 -11.98 0.97
C ALA A 67 22.50 -11.09 0.63
N LYS A 68 23.31 -10.65 1.62
CA LYS A 68 24.54 -9.86 1.40
C LYS A 68 25.54 -10.53 0.46
N GLN A 69 25.53 -11.86 0.39
CA GLN A 69 26.39 -12.59 -0.56
C GLN A 69 26.00 -12.35 -2.03
N TYR A 70 24.78 -11.91 -2.28
CA TYR A 70 24.23 -11.64 -3.62
C TYR A 70 24.09 -10.15 -3.92
N LEU A 71 24.21 -9.28 -2.91
CA LEU A 71 23.83 -7.87 -2.97
C LEU A 71 24.88 -6.98 -2.30
N ASP A 72 25.17 -5.84 -2.92
CA ASP A 72 25.93 -4.77 -2.26
C ASP A 72 25.04 -4.00 -1.27
N ILE A 73 24.99 -4.47 -0.02
CA ILE A 73 24.17 -3.92 1.04
C ILE A 73 25.05 -3.15 2.01
N ASN A 74 24.90 -1.82 2.00
CA ASN A 74 25.58 -0.93 2.94
C ASN A 74 24.76 -0.73 4.23
N ASN A 75 23.44 -0.65 4.10
CA ASN A 75 22.54 -0.46 5.23
C ASN A 75 21.24 -1.27 5.05
N ILE A 76 20.58 -1.59 6.16
CA ILE A 76 19.23 -2.17 6.16
C ILE A 76 18.35 -1.26 7.00
N ILE A 77 17.29 -0.74 6.40
CA ILE A 77 16.30 0.10 7.08
C ILE A 77 14.99 -0.67 7.27
N GLU A 78 14.29 -0.34 8.34
CA GLU A 78 12.92 -0.75 8.58
C GLU A 78 11.98 0.33 8.05
N ILE A 79 10.96 -0.07 7.30
CA ILE A 79 10.03 0.85 6.64
C ILE A 79 8.62 0.25 6.60
N ASP A 80 7.60 1.10 6.79
CA ASP A 80 6.22 0.64 6.71
C ASP A 80 5.83 0.23 5.28
N ALA A 81 4.90 -0.72 5.19
CA ALA A 81 4.46 -1.32 3.93
C ALA A 81 3.89 -0.30 2.95
N ILE A 82 3.16 0.70 3.45
CA ILE A 82 2.59 1.76 2.61
C ILE A 82 3.73 2.53 1.96
N SER A 83 4.68 3.05 2.76
CA SER A 83 5.78 3.88 2.28
C SER A 83 6.68 3.17 1.29
N ILE A 84 7.06 1.92 1.54
CA ILE A 84 7.98 1.20 0.64
C ILE A 84 7.30 0.80 -0.67
N ILE A 85 6.08 0.27 -0.64
CA ILE A 85 5.38 -0.13 -1.87
C ILE A 85 5.07 1.11 -2.71
N ARG A 86 4.66 2.20 -2.07
CA ARG A 86 4.50 3.52 -2.69
C ARG A 86 5.75 4.01 -3.40
N SER A 87 6.90 3.90 -2.74
CA SER A 87 8.20 4.27 -3.32
C SER A 87 8.53 3.41 -4.55
N ILE A 88 8.30 2.10 -4.44
CA ILE A 88 8.54 1.15 -5.55
C ILE A 88 7.62 1.44 -6.73
N LEU A 89 6.33 1.73 -6.51
CA LEU A 89 5.37 2.04 -7.57
C LEU A 89 5.66 3.37 -8.28
N ARG A 90 6.36 4.31 -7.63
CA ARG A 90 6.73 5.61 -8.22
C ARG A 90 8.04 5.57 -9.00
N THR A 91 8.96 4.71 -8.58
CA THR A 91 10.17 4.41 -9.34
C THR A 91 9.77 3.48 -10.49
N GLU A 92 10.28 3.67 -11.70
CA GLU A 92 9.83 2.92 -12.90
C GLU A 92 10.33 1.47 -12.93
N ASN A 93 10.40 0.83 -11.76
CA ASN A 93 10.82 -0.54 -11.56
C ASN A 93 9.72 -1.49 -12.02
N LYS A 94 10.10 -2.70 -12.42
CA LYS A 94 9.14 -3.73 -12.82
C LYS A 94 8.39 -4.34 -11.64
N GLY A 95 8.92 -4.17 -10.43
CA GLY A 95 8.25 -4.53 -9.20
C GLY A 95 9.22 -4.76 -8.05
N ALA A 96 8.91 -5.74 -7.20
CA ALA A 96 9.68 -6.08 -6.02
C ALA A 96 9.96 -7.57 -5.92
N ILE A 97 11.06 -7.91 -5.27
CA ILE A 97 11.34 -9.26 -4.80
C ILE A 97 11.34 -9.22 -3.29
N ILE A 98 10.44 -10.01 -2.70
CA ILE A 98 10.36 -10.22 -1.25
C ILE A 98 11.21 -11.44 -0.92
N ASN A 99 12.07 -11.31 0.09
CA ASN A 99 12.87 -12.41 0.64
C ASN A 99 13.80 -13.09 -0.39
N LEU A 100 14.61 -12.28 -1.09
CA LEU A 100 15.56 -12.78 -2.09
C LEU A 100 16.48 -13.88 -1.53
N GLY A 101 16.56 -15.01 -2.23
CA GLY A 101 17.43 -16.14 -1.88
C GLY A 101 16.88 -17.06 -0.79
N ASP A 102 15.70 -16.77 -0.25
CA ASP A 102 15.03 -17.58 0.77
C ASP A 102 13.96 -18.52 0.16
N GLU A 103 13.58 -19.59 0.87
CA GLU A 103 12.47 -20.49 0.46
C GLU A 103 11.14 -19.73 0.30
N SER A 104 10.95 -18.64 1.04
CA SER A 104 9.76 -17.76 0.95
C SER A 104 9.86 -16.67 -0.12
N GLN A 105 10.80 -16.76 -1.06
CA GLN A 105 10.99 -15.73 -2.09
C GLN A 105 9.71 -15.52 -2.93
N LEU A 106 9.28 -14.27 -3.06
CA LEU A 106 8.17 -13.87 -3.94
C LEU A 106 8.62 -12.79 -4.92
N ILE A 107 8.21 -12.92 -6.17
CA ILE A 107 8.42 -11.89 -7.19
C ILE A 107 7.05 -11.27 -7.49
N LEU A 108 6.91 -9.99 -7.15
CA LEU A 108 5.69 -9.23 -7.41
C LEU A 108 6.00 -8.20 -8.49
N ASP A 109 5.32 -8.29 -9.63
CA ASP A 109 5.36 -7.23 -10.64
C ASP A 109 4.53 -6.01 -10.19
N THR A 110 4.57 -4.94 -10.98
CA THR A 110 3.84 -3.71 -10.69
C THR A 110 2.34 -3.93 -10.47
N ASP A 111 1.70 -4.85 -11.20
CA ASP A 111 0.27 -5.08 -11.08
C ASP A 111 -0.06 -5.82 -9.78
N MET A 112 0.72 -6.84 -9.43
CA MET A 112 0.63 -7.53 -8.15
C MET A 112 0.94 -6.60 -6.97
N LEU A 113 1.93 -5.70 -7.10
CA LEU A 113 2.21 -4.70 -6.08
C LEU A 113 1.07 -3.71 -5.90
N LYS A 114 0.40 -3.28 -6.99
CA LYS A 114 -0.79 -2.43 -6.89
C LYS A 114 -1.94 -3.13 -6.18
N LEU A 115 -2.12 -4.43 -6.42
CA LEU A 115 -3.11 -5.24 -5.70
C LEU A 115 -2.75 -5.32 -4.21
N LEU A 116 -1.50 -5.67 -3.87
CA LEU A 116 -1.03 -5.67 -2.48
C LEU A 116 -1.25 -4.31 -1.80
N TYR A 117 -0.90 -3.23 -2.50
CA TYR A 117 -1.03 -1.88 -1.99
C TYR A 117 -2.48 -1.51 -1.71
N ARG A 118 -3.42 -1.90 -2.59
CA ARG A 118 -4.85 -1.73 -2.34
C ARG A 118 -5.30 -2.49 -1.09
N GLU A 119 -4.87 -3.74 -0.92
CA GLU A 119 -5.24 -4.52 0.28
C GLU A 119 -4.69 -3.86 1.56
N ILE A 120 -3.47 -3.31 1.53
CA ILE A 120 -2.88 -2.58 2.67
C ILE A 120 -3.68 -1.31 2.97
N VAL A 121 -4.02 -0.51 1.95
CA VAL A 121 -4.85 0.69 2.09
C VAL A 121 -6.20 0.33 2.71
N VAL A 122 -6.86 -0.72 2.21
CA VAL A 122 -8.14 -1.19 2.76
C VAL A 122 -8.01 -1.60 4.23
N MET A 123 -6.95 -2.32 4.58
CA MET A 123 -6.71 -2.73 5.98
C MET A 123 -6.44 -1.53 6.89
N ASP A 124 -5.64 -0.56 6.46
CA ASP A 124 -5.35 0.67 7.23
C ASP A 124 -6.62 1.50 7.47
N LEU A 125 -7.46 1.65 6.44
CA LEU A 125 -8.77 2.30 6.51
C LEU A 125 -9.73 1.60 7.48
N TYR A 126 -9.75 0.26 7.45
CA TYR A 126 -10.55 -0.54 8.37
C TYR A 126 -10.08 -0.36 9.82
N MET A 127 -8.76 -0.44 10.05
CA MET A 127 -8.17 -0.30 11.40
C MET A 127 -8.36 1.10 11.99
N LYS A 128 -8.23 2.15 11.18
CA LYS A 128 -8.41 3.54 11.64
C LYS A 128 -9.87 3.92 11.84
N GLY A 129 -10.82 3.19 11.23
CA GLY A 129 -12.24 3.52 11.29
C GLY A 129 -12.62 4.81 10.54
N GLY A 130 -11.74 5.30 9.67
CA GLY A 130 -11.94 6.52 8.90
C GLY A 130 -10.76 6.85 7.99
N ALA A 131 -10.79 8.06 7.43
CA ALA A 131 -9.71 8.61 6.62
C ALA A 131 -9.58 10.11 6.82
N TYR A 132 -8.44 10.66 6.43
CA TYR A 132 -8.32 12.10 6.24
C TYR A 132 -8.95 12.49 4.90
N VAL A 133 -9.64 13.61 4.90
CA VAL A 133 -10.29 14.19 3.72
C VAL A 133 -9.98 15.68 3.63
N ILE A 134 -9.99 16.22 2.42
CA ILE A 134 -9.91 17.66 2.20
C ILE A 134 -11.35 18.19 2.25
N GLN A 135 -11.65 18.99 3.28
CA GLN A 135 -12.95 19.64 3.47
C GLN A 135 -12.83 21.14 3.19
N ASN A 136 -13.69 21.65 2.32
CA ASN A 136 -13.87 23.07 2.10
C ASN A 136 -15.29 23.46 2.53
N ASP A 137 -15.40 24.37 3.51
CA ASP A 137 -16.65 24.68 4.21
C ASP A 137 -17.36 23.42 4.74
N LYS A 138 -18.50 23.05 4.17
CA LYS A 138 -19.29 21.86 4.54
C LYS A 138 -19.15 20.70 3.55
N ASP A 139 -18.33 20.84 2.51
CA ASP A 139 -18.22 19.88 1.42
C ASP A 139 -16.84 19.21 1.34
N TYR A 140 -16.79 18.00 0.79
CA TYR A 140 -15.54 17.26 0.61
C TYR A 140 -15.06 17.31 -0.83
N LEU A 141 -13.75 17.13 -1.03
CA LEU A 141 -13.17 17.08 -2.36
C LEU A 141 -13.61 15.82 -3.12
N LEU A 142 -14.54 15.98 -4.05
CA LEU A 142 -14.89 14.99 -5.06
C LEU A 142 -14.06 15.17 -6.32
N VAL A 143 -13.76 14.05 -6.98
CA VAL A 143 -13.00 14.03 -8.23
C VAL A 143 -13.81 13.31 -9.30
N GLU A 144 -13.88 13.89 -10.49
CA GLU A 144 -14.45 13.24 -11.67
C GLU A 144 -13.34 12.67 -12.56
N SER A 145 -13.42 11.38 -12.88
CA SER A 145 -12.50 10.73 -13.80
C SER A 145 -13.23 9.69 -14.64
N LYS A 146 -13.09 9.76 -15.98
CA LYS A 146 -13.76 8.86 -16.93
C LYS A 146 -15.27 8.73 -16.69
N GLY A 147 -15.94 9.85 -16.36
CA GLY A 147 -17.37 9.88 -16.06
C GLY A 147 -17.78 9.27 -14.72
N LYS A 148 -16.82 8.93 -13.84
CA LYS A 148 -17.06 8.39 -12.49
C LYS A 148 -16.74 9.45 -11.44
N LYS A 149 -17.60 9.55 -10.42
CA LYS A 149 -17.35 10.35 -9.21
C LYS A 149 -16.60 9.52 -8.18
N LEU A 150 -15.51 10.07 -7.68
CA LEU A 150 -14.58 9.44 -6.76
C LEU A 150 -14.42 10.33 -5.54
N PHE A 151 -14.41 9.72 -4.35
CA PHE A 151 -14.15 10.45 -3.11
C PHE A 151 -12.68 10.30 -2.76
N ASN A 152 -11.94 11.42 -2.79
CA ASN A 152 -10.55 11.47 -2.39
C ASN A 152 -10.35 11.28 -0.88
N ILE A 153 -9.48 10.33 -0.52
CA ILE A 153 -9.08 10.04 0.85
C ILE A 153 -7.55 10.01 0.96
N VAL A 154 -7.03 10.29 2.15
CA VAL A 154 -5.63 10.13 2.53
C VAL A 154 -5.50 9.43 3.87
N LEU A 155 -4.42 8.68 4.06
CA LEU A 155 -4.21 7.85 5.25
C LEU A 155 -3.56 8.61 6.41
N THR A 156 -2.90 9.73 6.12
CA THR A 156 -2.25 10.61 7.10
C THR A 156 -2.61 12.07 6.83
N GLU A 157 -2.52 12.90 7.85
CA GLU A 157 -2.74 14.34 7.70
C GLU A 157 -1.69 14.97 6.77
N ASP A 158 -0.44 14.53 6.86
CA ASP A 158 0.66 15.06 6.04
C ASP A 158 0.48 14.71 4.55
N ASP A 159 0.09 13.47 4.23
CA ASP A 159 -0.28 13.10 2.86
C ASP A 159 -1.41 14.00 2.34
N GLY A 160 -2.37 14.35 3.21
CA GLY A 160 -3.47 15.27 2.86
C GLY A 160 -3.01 16.71 2.63
N LYS A 161 -2.05 17.20 3.40
CA LYS A 161 -1.46 18.55 3.21
C LYS A 161 -0.71 18.61 1.89
N GLU A 162 0.15 17.63 1.60
CA GLU A 162 0.85 17.51 0.32
C GLU A 162 -0.15 17.49 -0.85
N LEU A 163 -1.21 16.69 -0.74
CA LEU A 163 -2.20 16.56 -1.79
C LEU A 163 -2.97 17.86 -2.01
N LYS A 164 -3.36 18.54 -0.93
CA LYS A 164 -4.07 19.82 -0.99
C LYS A 164 -3.25 20.89 -1.72
N GLU A 165 -1.96 20.98 -1.42
CA GLU A 165 -1.03 21.89 -2.10
C GLU A 165 -0.90 21.55 -3.58
N LEU A 166 -0.68 20.27 -3.90
CA LEU A 166 -0.50 19.83 -5.28
C LEU A 166 -1.75 20.04 -6.15
N LEU A 167 -2.94 19.87 -5.58
CA LEU A 167 -4.20 20.09 -6.27
C LEU A 167 -4.67 21.57 -6.23
N ASN A 168 -3.89 22.46 -5.59
CA ASN A 168 -4.25 23.86 -5.34
C ASN A 168 -5.67 24.03 -4.75
N GLN A 169 -6.03 23.17 -3.81
CA GLN A 169 -7.37 23.16 -3.20
C GLN A 169 -7.41 24.00 -1.93
N LYS A 170 -8.53 24.70 -1.72
CA LYS A 170 -8.82 25.41 -0.47
C LYS A 170 -9.41 24.44 0.56
N GLY A 171 -9.30 24.81 1.84
CA GLY A 171 -9.89 24.06 2.94
C GLY A 171 -8.89 23.40 3.89
N ASN A 172 -9.44 22.56 4.76
CA ASN A 172 -8.72 21.89 5.84
C ASN A 172 -8.61 20.39 5.56
N VAL A 173 -7.49 19.81 6.00
CA VAL A 173 -7.31 18.36 6.03
C VAL A 173 -7.79 17.89 7.39
N ILE A 174 -8.84 17.08 7.42
CA ILE A 174 -9.47 16.64 8.66
C ILE A 174 -9.73 15.14 8.62
N PHE A 175 -9.62 14.49 9.76
CA PHE A 175 -10.02 13.10 9.90
C PHE A 175 -11.55 13.00 10.00
N LYS A 176 -12.12 12.04 9.27
CA LYS A 176 -13.55 11.71 9.30
C LYS A 176 -13.74 10.22 9.47
N CYS A 177 -14.61 9.85 10.39
CA CYS A 177 -14.98 8.45 10.60
C CYS A 177 -15.94 7.97 9.51
N TRP A 178 -16.09 6.66 9.37
CA TRP A 178 -16.98 6.06 8.37
C TRP A 178 -18.45 6.48 8.52
N LYS A 179 -18.92 6.78 9.75
CA LYS A 179 -20.27 7.32 9.99
C LYS A 179 -20.54 8.64 9.27
N GLU A 180 -19.49 9.43 9.03
CA GLU A 180 -19.58 10.71 8.34
C GLU A 180 -19.29 10.58 6.85
N ILE A 181 -18.33 9.71 6.47
CA ILE A 181 -17.95 9.51 5.08
C ILE A 181 -19.02 8.74 4.30
N LEU A 182 -19.60 7.67 4.88
CA LEU A 182 -20.51 6.77 4.17
C LEU A 182 -21.80 7.47 3.71
N PRO A 183 -22.53 8.25 4.55
CA PRO A 183 -23.71 8.96 4.09
C PRO A 183 -23.40 9.94 2.95
N TYR A 184 -22.27 10.64 3.05
CA TYR A 184 -21.83 11.55 2.00
C TYR A 184 -21.48 10.82 0.70
N PHE A 185 -20.74 9.71 0.80
CA PHE A 185 -20.36 8.87 -0.34
C PHE A 185 -21.60 8.38 -1.12
N VAL A 186 -22.62 7.91 -0.39
CA VAL A 186 -23.90 7.47 -0.97
C VAL A 186 -24.67 8.64 -1.58
N ALA A 187 -24.82 9.75 -0.85
CA ALA A 187 -25.58 10.92 -1.32
C ALA A 187 -24.99 11.54 -2.60
N THR A 188 -23.67 11.49 -2.73
CA THR A 188 -22.94 12.03 -3.89
C THR A 188 -22.81 11.05 -5.06
N LYS A 189 -23.33 9.82 -4.89
CA LYS A 189 -23.25 8.73 -5.89
C LYS A 189 -21.80 8.44 -6.30
N CYS A 190 -20.88 8.50 -5.34
CA CYS A 190 -19.51 8.08 -5.57
C CYS A 190 -19.47 6.56 -5.80
N VAL A 191 -18.56 6.11 -6.66
CA VAL A 191 -18.44 4.68 -7.01
C VAL A 191 -17.18 4.02 -6.44
N ALA A 192 -16.24 4.82 -5.95
CA ALA A 192 -15.03 4.35 -5.30
C ALA A 192 -14.41 5.43 -4.41
N LEU A 193 -13.72 5.00 -3.37
CA LEU A 193 -12.73 5.82 -2.66
C LEU A 193 -11.43 5.80 -3.47
N ILE A 194 -10.70 6.91 -3.44
CA ILE A 194 -9.43 7.04 -4.16
C ILE A 194 -8.33 7.56 -3.24
N TYR A 195 -7.21 6.85 -3.20
CA TYR A 195 -6.01 7.23 -2.47
C TYR A 195 -4.88 7.61 -3.44
N ASN A 196 -4.09 8.63 -3.10
CA ASN A 196 -2.98 9.16 -3.90
C ASN A 196 -3.34 9.55 -5.34
N PHE A 197 -4.51 10.18 -5.54
CA PHE A 197 -5.05 10.55 -6.85
C PHE A 197 -4.04 11.22 -7.80
N SER A 198 -3.14 12.05 -7.29
CA SER A 198 -2.19 12.80 -8.11
C SER A 198 -0.89 12.06 -8.46
N LYS A 199 -0.74 10.80 -8.07
CA LYS A 199 0.54 10.10 -8.11
C LYS A 199 0.44 8.79 -8.91
N LYS A 200 1.59 8.26 -9.40
CA LYS A 200 1.67 7.01 -10.19
C LYS A 200 1.14 5.77 -9.45
N ASP A 201 1.09 5.86 -8.12
CA ASP A 201 0.63 4.83 -7.19
C ASP A 201 -0.84 4.99 -6.77
N MET A 202 -1.65 5.70 -7.56
CA MET A 202 -3.09 5.87 -7.32
C MET A 202 -3.81 4.53 -7.08
N VAL A 203 -4.56 4.45 -5.98
CA VAL A 203 -5.33 3.26 -5.58
C VAL A 203 -6.82 3.55 -5.62
N TYR A 204 -7.56 2.65 -6.28
CA TYR A 204 -9.03 2.65 -6.29
C TYR A 204 -9.56 1.58 -5.34
N VAL A 205 -10.46 1.99 -4.45
CA VAL A 205 -11.20 1.11 -3.55
C VAL A 205 -12.69 1.23 -3.89
N GLY A 206 -13.18 0.28 -4.69
CA GLY A 206 -14.60 0.17 -5.06
C GLY A 206 -15.16 -1.19 -4.64
N GLU A 207 -16.35 -1.53 -5.14
CA GLU A 207 -16.95 -2.86 -4.91
C GLU A 207 -16.01 -4.02 -5.36
N PRO A 208 -15.97 -5.15 -4.63
CA PRO A 208 -16.75 -5.48 -3.42
C PRO A 208 -16.12 -4.96 -2.12
N TYR A 209 -14.97 -4.26 -2.18
CA TYR A 209 -14.25 -3.83 -0.99
C TYR A 209 -15.08 -2.89 -0.13
N LEU A 210 -15.88 -2.01 -0.71
CA LEU A 210 -16.72 -1.11 0.08
C LEU A 210 -17.77 -1.85 0.94
N GLY A 211 -17.98 -3.16 0.73
CA GLY A 211 -18.78 -4.01 1.62
C GLY A 211 -18.39 -3.89 3.10
N TRP A 212 -17.11 -3.77 3.42
CA TRP A 212 -16.67 -3.65 4.82
C TRP A 212 -17.12 -2.34 5.49
N LEU A 213 -17.46 -1.28 4.74
CA LEU A 213 -18.04 -0.06 5.32
C LEU A 213 -19.37 -0.35 6.01
N TYR A 214 -20.12 -1.33 5.50
CA TYR A 214 -21.42 -1.75 6.02
C TYR A 214 -21.31 -2.71 7.22
N ASP A 215 -20.19 -3.42 7.35
CA ASP A 215 -19.94 -4.36 8.45
C ASP A 215 -19.01 -3.77 9.53
N SER A 216 -18.50 -2.57 9.32
CA SER A 216 -17.53 -1.91 10.20
C SER A 216 -18.11 -1.71 11.60
N PRO A 217 -17.43 -2.15 12.68
CA PRO A 217 -17.88 -1.94 14.05
C PRO A 217 -17.85 -0.46 14.48
N PHE A 218 -17.35 0.42 13.61
CA PHE A 218 -17.24 1.87 13.83
C PHE A 218 -18.43 2.65 13.26
N GLN A 219 -19.54 1.97 12.94
CA GLN A 219 -20.85 2.55 12.58
C GLN A 219 -21.62 3.12 13.75
#